data_AF-A0A7V2I7H7-F1
#
_entry.id   AF-A0A7V2I7H7-F1
#
_cell.length_a   1.000
_cell.length_b   1.000
_cell.length_c   1.000
_cell.angle_alpha   90.00
_cell.angle_beta   90.00
_cell.angle_gamma   90.00
#
_symmetry.space_group_name_H-M   'P 1'
#
loop_
_entity.id
_entity.type
_entity.pdbx_description
1 polymer ?
#
loop_
_entity_poly.entity_id
_entity_poly.type
_entity_poly.pdbx_seq_one_letter_code
_entity_poly.pdbx_strand_id
1 'polypeptide(L)'
;MAILRHEAAPFVARQGWPILTIPQATTERPDEVAATVAAFKAVYREAGHGDPDGLPLGFALRAFVADDRAAAAAREAMERYVRTRRYARQRPYEELVARDLIAFGSPDDVVAVLRRYEAVGFRLLLALVNVGGLEAKTVLDAMERLAREVMPAFA
;
A
#
# COMPACT_ATOMS: atom_id res chain seq x y z
N MET A 1 3.65 11.45 8.62
CA MET A 1 4.94 11.63 7.90
C MET A 1 5.18 10.43 6.98
N ALA A 2 5.54 10.67 5.72
CA ALA A 2 5.89 9.57 4.82
C ALA A 2 7.33 9.10 5.08
N ILE A 3 7.55 7.78 5.15
CA ILE A 3 8.87 7.17 5.34
C ILE A 3 9.19 6.22 4.18
N LEU A 4 10.44 6.27 3.71
CA LEU A 4 10.97 5.40 2.65
C LEU A 4 11.94 4.33 3.17
N ARG A 5 12.19 4.32 4.48
CA ARG A 5 13.12 3.41 5.16
C ARG A 5 12.54 3.02 6.51
N HIS A 6 12.64 1.75 6.87
CA HIS A 6 12.03 1.20 8.08
C HIS A 6 12.63 1.82 9.36
N GLU A 7 13.92 2.15 9.33
CA GLU A 7 14.67 2.75 10.43
C GLU A 7 14.20 4.17 10.79
N ALA A 8 13.47 4.83 9.88
CA ALA A 8 12.91 6.15 10.14
C ALA A 8 11.67 6.10 11.04
N ALA A 9 11.02 4.94 11.19
CA ALA A 9 9.77 4.84 11.96
C ALA A 9 9.94 5.20 13.44
N PRO A 10 10.96 4.70 14.18
CA PRO A 10 11.25 5.14 15.54
C PRO A 10 11.51 6.65 15.67
N PHE A 11 12.18 7.26 14.67
CA PHE A 11 12.48 8.69 14.70
C PHE A 11 11.21 9.54 14.58
N VAL A 12 10.27 9.14 13.72
CA VAL A 12 8.97 9.79 13.59
C VAL A 12 8.10 9.54 14.83
N ALA A 13 8.12 8.32 15.38
CA ALA A 13 7.37 7.97 16.59
C ALA A 13 7.74 8.84 17.80
N ARG A 14 9.04 9.12 18.01
CA ARG A 14 9.50 10.02 19.08
C ARG A 14 8.92 11.42 19.00
N GLN A 15 8.51 11.85 17.81
CA GLN A 15 7.93 13.18 17.56
C GLN A 15 6.40 13.19 17.67
N GLY A 16 5.76 12.04 17.91
CA GLY A 16 4.31 11.95 18.09
C GLY A 16 3.51 11.92 16.78
N TRP A 17 4.16 11.85 15.61
CA TRP A 17 3.47 11.85 14.32
C TRP A 17 3.15 10.42 13.82
N PRO A 18 1.99 10.20 13.17
CA PRO A 18 1.72 8.93 12.49
C PRO A 18 2.59 8.76 11.24
N ILE A 19 2.83 7.52 10.83
CA ILE A 19 3.61 7.19 9.63
C ILE A 19 2.72 6.80 8.44
N LEU A 20 3.23 7.08 7.24
CA LEU A 20 2.75 6.54 5.96
C LEU A 20 3.93 5.81 5.30
N THR A 21 3.76 4.56 4.88
CA THR A 21 4.79 3.78 4.17
C THR A 21 4.43 3.58 2.70
N ILE A 22 5.39 3.22 1.86
CA ILE A 22 5.14 2.83 0.45
C ILE A 22 5.75 1.44 0.25
N PRO A 23 5.03 0.34 0.57
CA PRO A 23 5.62 -0.99 0.65
C PRO A 23 6.36 -1.43 -0.62
N GLN A 24 5.78 -1.15 -1.78
CA GLN A 24 6.39 -1.42 -3.09
C GLN A 24 7.78 -0.78 -3.30
N ALA A 25 8.13 0.27 -2.55
CA ALA A 25 9.44 0.90 -2.60
C ALA A 25 10.36 0.48 -1.45
N THR A 26 9.80 0.09 -0.30
CA THR A 26 10.55 -0.03 0.96
C THR A 26 10.81 -1.47 1.39
N THR A 27 10.00 -2.44 0.96
CA THR A 27 10.03 -3.83 1.46
C THR A 27 10.00 -4.88 0.34
N GLU A 28 10.36 -6.12 0.69
CA GLU A 28 10.16 -7.32 -0.12
C GLU A 28 8.76 -7.96 0.07
N ARG A 29 8.13 -7.85 1.25
CA ARG A 29 6.83 -8.46 1.57
C ARG A 29 6.08 -7.67 2.66
N PRO A 30 4.73 -7.67 2.68
CA PRO A 30 3.94 -6.97 3.70
C PRO A 30 4.39 -7.25 5.15
N ASP A 31 4.78 -8.50 5.43
CA ASP A 31 5.16 -8.96 6.77
C ASP A 31 6.39 -8.23 7.34
N GLU A 32 7.32 -7.76 6.50
CA GLU A 32 8.49 -7.00 6.98
C GLU A 32 8.08 -5.65 7.59
N VAL A 33 6.92 -5.13 7.17
CA VAL A 33 6.38 -3.90 7.72
C VAL A 33 5.85 -4.10 9.14
N ALA A 34 5.55 -5.34 9.56
CA ALA A 34 5.13 -5.64 10.93
C ALA A 34 6.18 -5.27 11.96
N ALA A 35 7.45 -5.58 11.71
CA ALA A 35 8.54 -5.16 12.58
C ALA A 35 8.64 -3.63 12.67
N THR A 36 8.35 -2.93 11.57
CA THR A 36 8.36 -1.46 11.52
C THR A 36 7.21 -0.86 12.34
N VAL A 37 6.01 -1.41 12.20
CA VAL A 37 4.83 -0.99 12.97
C VAL A 37 5.03 -1.28 14.46
N ALA A 38 5.56 -2.47 14.81
CA ALA A 38 5.86 -2.81 16.20
C ALA A 38 6.89 -1.86 16.83
N ALA A 39 7.99 -1.58 16.12
CA ALA A 39 9.01 -0.63 16.57
C ALA A 39 8.47 0.80 16.70
N PHE A 40 7.64 1.25 15.74
CA PHE A 40 6.94 2.54 15.83
C PHE A 40 6.10 2.60 17.10
N LYS A 41 5.23 1.61 17.34
CA LYS A 41 4.30 1.58 18.47
C LYS A 41 5.04 1.56 19.81
N ALA A 42 6.12 0.77 19.93
CA ALA A 42 6.93 0.73 21.15
C ALA A 42 7.51 2.11 21.49
N VAL A 43 8.17 2.74 20.52
CA VAL A 43 8.82 4.05 20.70
C VAL A 43 7.81 5.17 20.93
N TYR A 44 6.62 5.09 20.32
CA TYR A 44 5.54 6.05 20.55
C TYR A 44 5.07 6.03 22.01
N ARG A 45 4.90 4.82 22.58
CA ARG A 45 4.54 4.63 24.00
C ARG A 45 5.65 5.12 24.92
N GLU A 46 6.90 4.73 24.65
CA GLU A 46 8.08 5.13 25.44
C GLU A 46 8.26 6.65 25.48
N ALA A 47 7.95 7.34 24.37
CA ALA A 47 8.03 8.80 24.28
C ALA A 47 6.84 9.52 24.96
N GLY A 48 5.87 8.79 25.52
CA GLY A 48 4.76 9.36 26.31
C GLY A 48 3.60 9.92 25.47
N HIS A 49 3.51 9.57 24.18
CA HIS A 49 2.47 10.11 23.30
C HIS A 49 1.10 9.41 23.41
N GLY A 50 0.99 8.39 24.28
CA GLY A 50 -0.25 7.66 24.54
C GLY A 50 -0.36 6.32 23.80
N ASP A 51 -1.58 5.87 23.54
CA ASP A 51 -1.86 4.59 22.88
C ASP A 51 -1.73 4.70 21.35
N PRO A 52 -0.75 4.02 20.73
CA PRO A 52 -0.55 4.09 19.29
C PRO A 52 -1.52 3.19 18.49
N ASP A 53 -2.33 2.35 19.13
CA ASP A 53 -3.23 1.43 18.42
C ASP A 53 -4.45 2.14 17.79
N GLY A 54 -4.79 3.33 18.28
CA GLY A 54 -5.79 4.22 17.68
C GLY A 54 -5.28 5.10 16.54
N LEU A 55 -3.98 5.07 16.22
CA LEU A 55 -3.41 5.93 15.18
C LEU A 55 -3.73 5.43 13.77
N PRO A 56 -3.99 6.34 12.81
CA PRO A 56 -4.19 5.99 11.41
C PRO A 56 -2.84 5.74 10.74
N LEU A 57 -2.13 4.68 11.16
CA LEU A 57 -0.92 4.25 10.47
C LEU A 57 -1.29 3.89 9.04
N GLY A 58 -0.58 4.49 8.08
CA GLY A 58 -0.95 4.42 6.69
C GLY A 58 0.05 3.69 5.80
N PHE A 59 -0.45 3.22 4.65
CA PHE A 59 0.37 2.72 3.57
C PHE A 59 -0.20 3.19 2.22
N ALA A 60 0.71 3.44 1.28
CA ALA A 60 0.39 3.74 -0.10
C ALA A 60 0.64 2.51 -0.97
N LEU A 61 -0.43 2.01 -1.58
CA LEU A 61 -0.39 0.84 -2.44
C LEU A 61 -1.02 1.17 -3.78
N ARG A 62 -0.44 0.66 -4.87
CA ARG A 62 -1.15 0.69 -6.15
C ARG A 62 -2.25 -0.34 -6.10
N ALA A 63 -3.47 0.13 -6.30
CA ALA A 63 -4.67 -0.68 -6.28
C ALA A 63 -5.39 -0.51 -7.61
N PHE A 64 -5.74 -1.61 -8.26
CA PHE A 64 -6.48 -1.60 -9.50
C PHE A 64 -7.47 -2.77 -9.51
N VAL A 65 -8.76 -2.44 -9.49
CA VAL A 65 -9.85 -3.42 -9.49
C VAL A 65 -10.37 -3.55 -10.91
N ALA A 66 -10.25 -4.75 -11.48
CA ALA A 66 -10.57 -5.00 -12.88
C ALA A 66 -11.08 -6.42 -13.13
N ASP A 67 -11.77 -6.57 -14.26
CA ASP A 67 -12.02 -7.87 -14.89
C ASP A 67 -10.84 -8.24 -15.83
N ASP A 68 -10.90 -9.42 -16.45
CA ASP A 68 -9.80 -9.97 -17.24
C ASP A 68 -9.30 -9.05 -18.36
N ARG A 69 -10.17 -8.23 -18.97
CA ARG A 69 -9.76 -7.32 -20.06
C ARG A 69 -9.03 -6.09 -19.54
N ALA A 70 -9.50 -5.48 -18.45
CA ALA A 70 -8.82 -4.33 -17.86
C ALA A 70 -7.51 -4.72 -17.15
N ALA A 71 -7.35 -5.99 -16.77
CA ALA A 71 -6.12 -6.51 -16.17
C ALA A 71 -4.89 -6.40 -17.10
N ALA A 72 -5.05 -6.63 -18.41
CA ALA A 72 -3.95 -6.53 -19.38
C ALA A 72 -3.43 -5.10 -19.52
N ALA A 73 -4.34 -4.12 -19.63
CA ALA A 73 -3.97 -2.69 -19.72
C ALA A 73 -3.28 -2.21 -18.43
N ALA A 74 -3.77 -2.64 -17.27
CA ALA A 74 -3.16 -2.30 -15.98
C ALA A 74 -1.78 -2.93 -15.78
N ARG A 75 -1.60 -4.16 -16.24
CA ARG A 75 -0.28 -4.81 -16.29
C ARG A 75 0.70 -3.99 -17.13
N GLU A 76 0.36 -3.67 -18.38
CA GLU A 76 1.26 -2.90 -19.26
C GLU A 76 1.59 -1.52 -18.65
N ALA A 77 0.58 -0.85 -18.08
CA ALA A 77 0.76 0.41 -17.38
C ALA A 77 1.70 0.25 -16.17
N MET A 78 1.56 -0.80 -15.38
CA MET A 78 2.42 -1.06 -14.24
C MET A 78 3.86 -1.35 -14.66
N GLU A 79 4.07 -2.15 -15.71
CA GLU A 79 5.41 -2.41 -16.27
C GLU A 79 6.06 -1.12 -16.79
N ARG A 80 5.30 -0.28 -17.49
CA ARG A 80 5.75 1.06 -17.93
C ARG A 80 6.13 1.93 -16.74
N TYR A 81 5.32 1.92 -15.69
CA TYR A 81 5.59 2.64 -14.46
C TYR A 81 6.90 2.18 -13.81
N VAL A 82 7.11 0.87 -13.64
CA VAL A 82 8.32 0.34 -13.01
C VAL A 82 9.57 0.71 -13.81
N ARG A 83 9.53 0.54 -15.14
CA ARG A 83 10.65 0.84 -16.04
C ARG A 83 11.12 2.30 -15.94
N THR A 84 10.21 3.23 -15.68
CA THR A 84 10.49 4.67 -15.66
C THR A 84 10.93 5.20 -14.29
N ARG A 85 10.88 4.38 -13.22
CA ARG A 85 11.28 4.82 -11.88
C ARG A 85 12.77 4.56 -11.63
N ARG A 86 13.52 5.66 -11.46
CA ARG A 86 14.98 5.64 -11.21
C ARG A 86 15.37 5.20 -9.80
N TYR A 87 14.47 5.32 -8.82
CA TYR A 87 14.76 5.09 -7.39
C TYR A 87 13.96 3.95 -6.75
N ALA A 88 13.00 3.36 -7.47
CA ALA A 88 12.23 2.23 -6.97
C ALA A 88 12.91 0.93 -7.39
N ARG A 89 12.86 -0.09 -6.53
CA ARG A 89 13.31 -1.45 -6.89
C ARG A 89 12.53 -1.91 -8.12
N GLN A 90 13.23 -2.21 -9.21
CA GLN A 90 12.62 -2.71 -10.43
C GLN A 90 12.25 -4.17 -10.23
N ARG A 91 10.97 -4.47 -10.26
CA ARG A 91 10.41 -5.81 -10.12
C ARG A 91 9.40 -6.06 -11.24
N PRO A 92 9.42 -7.23 -11.89
CA PRO A 92 8.39 -7.63 -12.84
C PRO A 92 6.99 -7.54 -12.21
N TYR A 93 5.98 -7.34 -13.05
CA TYR A 93 4.59 -7.26 -12.60
C TYR A 93 4.18 -8.48 -11.77
N GLU A 94 4.50 -9.68 -12.24
CA GLU A 94 4.18 -10.94 -11.59
C GLU A 94 4.79 -11.05 -10.20
N GLU A 95 6.01 -10.54 -10.03
CA GLU A 95 6.68 -10.54 -8.72
C GLU A 95 5.98 -9.57 -7.76
N LEU A 96 5.54 -8.41 -8.24
CA LEU A 96 4.81 -7.44 -7.43
C LEU A 96 3.46 -8.00 -6.96
N VAL A 97 2.75 -8.72 -7.82
CA VAL A 97 1.49 -9.41 -7.48
C VAL A 97 1.76 -10.55 -6.51
N ALA A 98 2.69 -11.46 -6.81
CA ALA A 98 2.98 -12.64 -6.00
C ALA A 98 3.49 -12.32 -4.59
N ARG A 99 4.02 -11.11 -4.39
CA ARG A 99 4.50 -10.62 -3.10
C ARG A 99 3.54 -9.65 -2.40
N ASP A 100 2.33 -9.46 -2.94
CA ASP A 100 1.32 -8.55 -2.39
C ASP A 100 1.82 -7.09 -2.24
N LEU A 101 2.72 -6.66 -3.14
CA LEU A 101 3.30 -5.31 -3.17
C LEU A 101 2.49 -4.34 -4.05
N ILE A 102 1.49 -4.87 -4.75
CA ILE A 102 0.40 -4.14 -5.40
C ILE A 102 -0.89 -4.95 -5.16
N ALA A 103 -2.04 -4.29 -5.25
CA ALA A 103 -3.34 -4.96 -5.15
C ALA A 103 -4.07 -4.85 -6.51
N PHE A 104 -3.80 -5.80 -7.39
CA PHE A 104 -4.33 -5.82 -8.76
C PHE A 104 -5.12 -7.11 -8.96
N GLY A 105 -6.34 -7.01 -9.49
CA GLY A 105 -7.17 -8.17 -9.78
C GLY A 105 -8.65 -7.92 -9.57
N SER A 106 -9.37 -9.00 -9.25
CA SER A 106 -10.77 -8.94 -8.83
C SER A 106 -10.93 -8.21 -7.49
N PRO A 107 -12.15 -7.80 -7.10
CA PRO A 107 -12.39 -7.23 -5.78
C PRO A 107 -11.87 -8.12 -4.64
N ASP A 108 -12.07 -9.43 -4.74
CA ASP A 108 -11.65 -10.40 -3.72
C ASP A 108 -10.12 -10.48 -3.61
N ASP A 109 -9.41 -10.44 -4.74
CA ASP A 109 -7.94 -10.40 -4.76
C ASP A 109 -7.42 -9.15 -4.05
N VAL A 110 -8.04 -8.00 -4.33
CA VAL A 110 -7.67 -6.72 -3.71
C VAL A 110 -7.98 -6.73 -2.22
N VAL A 111 -9.14 -7.23 -1.80
CA VAL A 111 -9.50 -7.40 -0.38
C VAL A 111 -8.49 -8.30 0.32
N ALA A 112 -8.11 -9.43 -0.27
CA ALA A 112 -7.15 -10.37 0.30
C ALA A 112 -5.78 -9.70 0.55
N VAL A 113 -5.28 -8.90 -0.40
CA VAL A 113 -4.04 -8.13 -0.23
C VAL A 113 -4.20 -7.11 0.91
N LEU A 114 -5.26 -6.31 0.90
CA LEU A 114 -5.47 -5.25 1.90
C LEU A 114 -5.65 -5.80 3.32
N ARG A 115 -6.27 -6.97 3.48
CA ARG A 115 -6.39 -7.66 4.79
C ARG A 115 -5.04 -8.05 5.37
N ARG A 116 -4.03 -8.34 4.55
CA ARG A 116 -2.65 -8.58 5.04
C ARG A 116 -2.05 -7.32 5.66
N TYR A 117 -2.24 -6.16 5.03
CA TYR A 117 -1.77 -4.90 5.59
C TYR A 117 -2.55 -4.48 6.85
N GLU A 118 -3.86 -4.74 6.89
CA GLU A 118 -4.66 -4.52 8.09
C GLU A 118 -4.20 -5.40 9.26
N ALA A 119 -3.93 -6.69 9.02
CA ALA A 119 -3.43 -7.61 10.04
C ALA A 119 -2.09 -7.18 10.65
N VAL A 120 -1.27 -6.46 9.86
CA VAL A 120 -0.01 -5.84 10.30
C VAL A 120 -0.24 -4.60 11.19
N GLY A 121 -1.45 -4.02 11.17
CA GLY A 121 -1.86 -2.89 12.00
C GLY A 121 -2.00 -1.57 11.25
N PHE A 122 -2.04 -1.59 9.91
CA PHE A 122 -2.39 -0.41 9.12
C PHE A 122 -3.90 -0.14 9.16
N ARG A 123 -4.27 1.13 9.21
CA ARG A 123 -5.66 1.60 9.25
C ARG A 123 -6.01 2.62 8.17
N LEU A 124 -5.01 3.11 7.43
CA LEU A 124 -5.20 4.09 6.38
C LEU A 124 -4.57 3.60 5.06
N LEU A 125 -5.40 3.36 4.05
CA LEU A 125 -4.93 3.10 2.69
C LEU A 125 -4.91 4.42 1.90
N LEU A 126 -3.76 4.75 1.32
CA LEU A 126 -3.67 5.70 0.21
C LEU A 126 -3.61 4.91 -1.10
N ALA A 127 -4.75 4.76 -1.76
CA ALA A 127 -4.86 4.00 -3.00
C ALA A 127 -4.28 4.78 -4.19
N LEU A 128 -3.22 4.26 -4.79
CA LEU A 128 -2.57 4.83 -5.98
C LEU A 128 -3.15 4.18 -7.24
N VAL A 129 -4.33 4.62 -7.66
CA VAL A 129 -5.09 4.00 -8.77
C VAL A 129 -4.60 4.46 -10.15
N ASN A 130 -4.16 5.72 -10.26
CA ASN A 130 -3.57 6.23 -11.50
C ASN A 130 -2.12 5.74 -11.66
N VAL A 131 -1.91 4.81 -12.59
CA VAL A 131 -0.60 4.20 -12.86
C VAL A 131 -0.27 4.26 -14.35
N GLY A 132 1.01 4.48 -14.66
CA GLY A 132 1.57 4.11 -15.96
C GLY A 132 0.98 4.76 -17.22
N GLY A 133 0.21 5.83 -17.07
CA GLY A 133 -0.50 6.47 -18.18
C GLY A 133 -1.76 5.74 -18.61
N LEU A 134 -2.44 5.04 -17.68
CA LEU A 134 -3.79 4.51 -17.93
C LEU A 134 -4.73 5.61 -18.44
N GLU A 135 -5.65 5.21 -19.31
CA GLU A 135 -6.74 6.10 -19.76
C GLU A 135 -7.55 6.59 -18.55
N ALA A 136 -7.93 7.86 -18.57
CA ALA A 136 -8.69 8.48 -17.48
C ALA A 136 -9.97 7.70 -17.16
N LYS A 137 -10.70 7.22 -18.18
CA LYS A 137 -11.90 6.41 -17.99
C LYS A 137 -11.61 5.13 -17.20
N THR A 138 -10.56 4.39 -17.60
CA THR A 138 -10.12 3.17 -16.91
C THR A 138 -9.75 3.43 -15.44
N VAL A 139 -9.11 4.57 -15.15
CA VAL A 139 -8.80 4.97 -13.77
C VAL A 139 -10.08 5.24 -12.98
N LEU A 140 -11.04 5.99 -13.55
CA LEU A 140 -12.31 6.30 -12.91
C LEU A 140 -13.13 5.05 -12.64
N ASP A 141 -13.22 4.14 -13.61
CA ASP A 141 -13.91 2.86 -13.47
C ASP A 141 -13.28 2.05 -12.31
N ALA A 142 -11.95 1.94 -12.27
CA ALA A 142 -11.25 1.25 -11.18
C ALA A 142 -11.45 1.92 -9.81
N MET A 143 -11.54 3.25 -9.75
CA MET A 143 -11.85 3.99 -8.52
C MET A 143 -13.28 3.70 -8.04
N GLU A 144 -14.26 3.70 -8.94
CA GLU A 144 -15.65 3.38 -8.61
C GLU A 144 -15.77 1.95 -8.08
N ARG A 145 -15.11 0.99 -8.73
CA ARG A 145 -15.08 -0.41 -8.29
C ARG A 145 -14.39 -0.59 -6.94
N LEU A 146 -13.25 0.08 -6.71
CA LEU A 146 -12.60 0.08 -5.40
C LEU A 146 -13.56 0.59 -4.31
N ALA A 147 -14.30 1.67 -4.58
CA ALA A 147 -15.24 2.24 -3.63
C ALA A 147 -16.48 1.37 -3.38
N ARG A 148 -17.02 0.73 -4.41
CA ARG A 148 -18.27 -0.04 -4.32
C ARG A 148 -18.08 -1.51 -3.95
N GLU A 149 -16.98 -2.12 -4.38
CA GLU A 149 -16.78 -3.58 -4.29
C GLU A 149 -15.73 -3.95 -3.24
N VAL A 150 -14.76 -3.07 -2.94
CA VAL A 150 -13.65 -3.38 -2.00
C VAL A 150 -13.83 -2.68 -0.66
N MET A 151 -14.03 -1.36 -0.64
CA MET A 151 -14.13 -0.59 0.61
C MET A 151 -15.19 -1.10 1.61
N PRO A 152 -16.38 -1.59 1.18
CA PRO A 152 -17.37 -2.12 2.13
C PRO A 152 -16.90 -3.33 2.94
N ALA A 153 -15.86 -4.04 2.49
CA ALA A 153 -15.27 -5.12 3.26
C ALA A 153 -14.51 -4.63 4.50
N PHE A 154 -14.24 -3.33 4.65
CA PHE A 154 -13.45 -2.73 5.75
C PHE A 154 -14.24 -1.70 6.56
N ALA A 155 -15.56 -1.61 6.34
CA ALA A 155 -16.47 -0.70 7.03
C ALA A 155 -16.98 -1.27 8.37
#